data_AF-A0A3M1D3N6-F1
#
_entry.id   AF-A0A3M1D3N6-F1
#
_cell.length_a   1.000
_cell.length_b   1.000
_cell.length_c   1.000
_cell.angle_alpha   90.00
_cell.angle_beta   90.00
_cell.angle_gamma   90.00
#
_symmetry.space_group_name_H-M   'P 1'
#
loop_
_entity.id
_entity.type
_entity.pdbx_description
1 polymer ?
#
loop_
_entity_poly.entity_id
_entity_poly.type
_entity_poly.pdbx_seq_one_letter_code
_entity_poly.pdbx_strand_id
1 'polypeptide(L)'
;MPDKLDSLQVTIGPDYYNVAVAPTIRAIARSVAGQYKPEEIYSTKREELNTQILDQLREAMNHKFIVIEKVLIRDVQIPAKISEAINFKLAAAQEAEKMKFTIQKEKLEADRKRIEAKGIADFQKIISAGITSSYLKWKGIETTEKLAESPNSKIIVIGNSSQDLPIILSADK
;
A
#
# COMPACT_ATOMS: atom_id res chain seq x y z
N MET A 1 -1.43 -1.88 -57.17
CA MET A 1 -0.25 -1.06 -56.84
C MET A 1 1.00 -1.65 -57.51
N PRO A 2 1.33 -1.28 -58.76
CA PRO A 2 2.64 -1.59 -59.36
C PRO A 2 3.51 -0.36 -59.72
N ASP A 3 2.96 0.86 -59.81
CA ASP A 3 3.67 2.02 -60.41
C ASP A 3 4.74 2.69 -59.51
N LYS A 4 4.97 2.20 -58.30
CA LYS A 4 5.88 2.85 -57.32
C LYS A 4 7.21 2.13 -57.08
N LEU A 5 7.39 0.92 -57.62
CA LEU A 5 8.64 0.17 -57.40
C LEU A 5 9.81 0.83 -58.14
N ASP A 6 9.57 1.29 -59.37
CA ASP A 6 10.56 2.01 -60.17
C ASP A 6 10.97 3.34 -59.52
N SER A 7 10.03 4.06 -58.86
CA SER A 7 10.34 5.33 -58.21
C SER A 7 11.15 5.20 -56.92
N LEU A 8 10.97 4.13 -56.13
CA LEU A 8 11.84 3.86 -54.98
C LEU A 8 13.27 3.54 -55.43
N GLN A 9 13.40 2.69 -56.46
CA GLN A 9 14.69 2.26 -56.98
C GLN A 9 15.43 3.40 -57.68
N VAL A 10 14.73 4.33 -58.32
CA VAL A 10 15.32 5.52 -58.95
C VAL A 10 15.70 6.60 -57.92
N THR A 11 14.92 6.78 -56.85
CA THR A 11 15.12 7.88 -55.88
C THR A 11 16.15 7.55 -54.81
N ILE A 12 16.24 6.29 -54.36
CA ILE A 12 17.07 5.89 -53.21
C ILE A 12 18.03 4.75 -53.57
N GLY A 13 17.63 3.87 -54.49
CA GLY A 13 18.44 2.72 -54.89
C GLY A 13 18.21 1.47 -54.01
N PRO A 14 18.95 0.38 -54.30
CA PRO A 14 18.73 -0.94 -53.67
C PRO A 14 18.99 -0.96 -52.17
N ASP A 15 19.81 -0.04 -51.64
CA ASP A 15 20.13 0.06 -50.21
C ASP A 15 19.23 1.07 -49.45
N TYR A 16 17.96 1.15 -49.85
CA TYR A 16 16.98 2.06 -49.24
C TYR A 16 16.84 1.87 -47.72
N TYR A 17 17.08 0.67 -47.22
CA TYR A 17 17.02 0.38 -45.80
C TYR A 17 18.10 1.13 -45.00
N ASN A 18 19.38 0.99 -45.37
CA ASN A 18 20.46 1.60 -44.61
C ASN A 18 20.61 3.10 -44.86
N VAL A 19 20.26 3.56 -46.07
CA VAL A 19 20.41 4.96 -46.49
C VAL A 19 19.24 5.83 -46.04
N ALA A 20 18.02 5.31 -46.08
CA ALA A 20 16.83 6.10 -45.80
C ALA A 20 16.05 5.62 -44.57
N VAL A 21 15.70 4.35 -44.49
CA VAL A 21 14.80 3.81 -43.44
C VAL A 21 15.47 3.89 -42.07
N ALA A 22 16.61 3.23 -41.89
CA ALA A 22 17.27 3.12 -40.59
C ALA A 22 17.71 4.48 -40.00
N PRO A 23 18.26 5.44 -40.79
CA PRO A 23 18.58 6.77 -40.27
C PRO A 23 17.34 7.56 -39.85
N THR A 24 16.25 7.49 -40.62
CA THR A 24 14.99 8.19 -40.30
C THR A 24 14.38 7.62 -39.02
N ILE A 25 14.35 6.30 -38.87
CA ILE A 25 13.88 5.63 -37.65
C ILE A 25 14.71 6.07 -36.44
N ARG A 26 16.05 6.04 -36.54
CA ARG A 26 16.92 6.44 -35.41
C ARG A 26 16.73 7.91 -35.02
N ALA A 27 16.59 8.80 -36.00
CA ALA A 27 16.41 10.22 -35.75
C ALA A 27 15.08 10.50 -35.03
N ILE A 28 13.98 9.94 -35.54
CA ILE A 28 12.64 10.10 -34.94
C ILE A 28 12.59 9.46 -33.56
N ALA A 29 13.08 8.23 -33.42
CA ALA A 29 13.11 7.54 -32.13
C ALA A 29 13.91 8.33 -31.09
N ARG A 30 15.05 8.92 -31.46
CA ARG A 30 15.85 9.76 -30.56
C ARG A 30 15.14 11.07 -30.20
N SER A 31 14.48 11.70 -31.18
CA SER A 31 13.74 12.95 -30.97
C SER A 31 12.56 12.74 -30.01
N VAL A 32 11.75 11.71 -30.26
CA VAL A 32 10.60 11.37 -29.42
C VAL A 32 11.06 10.94 -28.03
N ALA A 33 12.03 10.01 -27.92
CA ALA A 33 12.51 9.56 -26.62
C ALA A 33 13.13 10.69 -25.77
N GLY A 34 13.71 11.72 -26.40
CA GLY A 34 14.26 12.89 -25.70
C GLY A 34 13.19 13.81 -25.07
N GLN A 35 11.93 13.69 -25.46
CA GLN A 35 10.82 14.49 -24.92
C GLN A 35 10.25 13.89 -23.62
N TYR A 36 10.53 12.62 -23.36
CA TYR A 36 10.01 11.90 -22.19
C TYR A 36 11.09 11.76 -21.13
N LYS A 37 10.66 11.78 -19.87
CA LYS A 37 11.56 11.45 -18.77
C LYS A 37 11.87 9.95 -18.78
N PRO A 38 13.07 9.53 -18.36
CA PRO A 38 13.44 8.12 -18.26
C PRO A 38 12.39 7.24 -17.55
N GLU A 39 11.73 7.76 -16.52
CA GLU A 39 10.69 7.04 -15.75
C GLU A 39 9.38 6.84 -16.54
N GLU A 40 9.06 7.74 -17.46
CA GLU A 40 7.83 7.70 -18.25
C GLU A 40 7.91 6.68 -19.39
N ILE A 41 9.12 6.49 -19.94
CA ILE A 41 9.39 5.53 -21.01
C ILE A 41 9.16 4.08 -20.53
N TYR A 42 9.37 3.81 -19.24
CA TYR A 42 9.25 2.47 -18.65
C TYR A 42 7.86 2.11 -18.13
N SER A 43 6.98 3.09 -17.89
CA SER A 43 5.66 2.82 -17.30
C SER A 43 4.51 3.10 -18.27
N THR A 44 3.72 4.14 -18.01
CA THR A 44 2.40 4.36 -18.59
C THR A 44 2.42 4.93 -20.01
N LYS A 45 3.51 5.60 -20.42
CA LYS A 45 3.57 6.31 -21.70
C LYS A 45 4.23 5.52 -22.84
N ARG A 46 4.54 4.25 -22.63
CA ARG A 46 5.20 3.41 -23.65
C ARG A 46 4.34 3.23 -24.91
N GLU A 47 3.03 3.05 -24.74
CA GLU A 47 2.10 2.91 -25.87
C GLU A 47 1.92 4.23 -26.63
N GLU A 48 1.81 5.33 -25.89
CA GLU A 48 1.75 6.68 -26.45
C GLU A 48 3.01 7.00 -27.27
N LEU A 49 4.18 6.69 -26.72
CA LEU A 49 5.47 6.86 -27.38
C LEU A 49 5.56 6.00 -28.65
N ASN A 50 5.13 4.73 -28.62
CA ASN A 50 5.09 3.88 -29.80
C ASN A 50 4.19 4.46 -30.90
N THR A 51 3.03 4.97 -30.52
CA THR A 51 2.06 5.58 -31.44
C THR A 51 2.65 6.83 -32.07
N GLN A 52 3.24 7.70 -31.25
CA GLN A 52 3.86 8.94 -31.72
C GLN A 52 5.03 8.70 -32.67
N ILE A 53 5.87 7.69 -32.39
CA ILE A 53 6.95 7.27 -33.30
C ILE A 53 6.37 6.75 -34.61
N LEU A 54 5.32 5.92 -34.57
CA LEU A 54 4.69 5.37 -35.76
C LEU A 54 4.12 6.48 -36.65
N ASP A 55 3.44 7.46 -36.07
CA ASP A 55 2.83 8.57 -36.81
C ASP A 55 3.87 9.45 -37.49
N GLN A 56 4.90 9.89 -36.75
CA GLN A 56 5.99 10.68 -37.32
C GLN A 56 6.75 9.91 -38.41
N LEU A 57 6.94 8.59 -38.21
CA LEU A 57 7.65 7.77 -39.17
C LEU A 57 6.82 7.53 -40.44
N ARG A 58 5.50 7.36 -40.31
CA ARG A 58 4.60 7.30 -41.47
C ARG A 58 4.65 8.59 -42.28
N GLU A 59 4.60 9.74 -41.62
CA GLU A 59 4.69 11.05 -42.29
C GLU A 59 6.04 11.22 -43.01
N ALA A 60 7.14 10.93 -42.34
CA ALA A 60 8.48 11.07 -42.90
C ALA A 60 8.76 10.11 -44.08
N MET A 61 8.17 8.91 -44.06
CA MET A 61 8.44 7.85 -45.03
C MET A 61 7.46 7.84 -46.21
N ASN A 62 6.30 8.50 -46.08
CA ASN A 62 5.34 8.67 -47.17
C ASN A 62 5.97 9.42 -48.36
N HIS A 63 6.79 10.44 -48.08
CA HIS A 63 7.55 11.19 -49.10
C HIS A 63 8.61 10.35 -49.83
N LYS A 64 8.98 9.19 -49.26
CA LYS A 64 9.99 8.26 -49.80
C LYS A 64 9.36 7.03 -50.44
N PHE A 65 8.04 7.04 -50.64
CA PHE A 65 7.27 5.91 -51.20
C PHE A 65 7.34 4.62 -50.36
N ILE A 66 7.66 4.72 -49.07
CA ILE A 66 7.77 3.57 -48.15
C ILE A 66 6.60 3.61 -47.16
N VAL A 67 5.82 2.53 -47.12
CA VAL A 67 4.69 2.38 -46.19
C VAL A 67 5.15 1.61 -44.96
N ILE A 68 4.85 2.14 -43.77
CA ILE A 68 5.18 1.50 -42.51
C ILE A 68 3.90 1.12 -41.78
N GLU A 69 3.68 -0.20 -41.70
CA GLU A 69 2.49 -0.77 -41.09
C GLU A 69 2.55 -0.70 -39.56
N LYS A 70 3.68 -1.12 -38.98
CA LYS A 70 3.86 -1.21 -37.54
C LYS A 70 5.32 -1.01 -37.13
N VAL A 71 5.51 -0.36 -35.97
CA VAL A 71 6.79 -0.22 -35.28
C VAL A 71 6.63 -0.78 -33.87
N LEU A 72 7.60 -1.55 -33.42
CA LEU A 72 7.64 -2.10 -32.07
C LEU A 72 9.00 -1.81 -31.45
N ILE A 73 8.99 -1.10 -30.32
CA ILE A 73 10.18 -0.97 -29.49
C ILE A 73 10.40 -2.29 -28.77
N ARG A 74 11.54 -2.95 -29.05
CA ARG A 74 11.93 -4.20 -28.41
C ARG A 74 12.50 -3.94 -27.02
N ASP A 75 13.62 -3.23 -26.96
CA ASP A 75 14.37 -2.97 -25.73
C ASP A 75 14.71 -1.48 -25.61
N VAL A 76 14.58 -0.94 -24.41
CA VAL A 76 15.06 0.40 -24.04
C VAL A 76 16.23 0.20 -23.09
N GLN A 77 17.40 0.74 -23.43
CA GLN A 77 18.61 0.63 -22.62
C GLN A 77 18.89 1.99 -21.97
N ILE A 78 18.58 2.10 -20.68
CA ILE A 78 18.97 3.26 -19.86
C ILE A 78 20.33 2.94 -19.20
N PRO A 79 21.27 3.90 -19.13
CA PRO A 79 22.51 3.73 -18.38
C PRO A 79 22.24 3.31 -16.92
N ALA A 80 22.99 2.32 -16.41
CA ALA A 80 22.77 1.72 -15.09
C ALA A 80 22.64 2.77 -13.96
N LYS A 81 23.47 3.82 -14.00
CA LYS A 81 23.44 4.92 -13.02
C LYS A 81 22.10 5.66 -12.94
N ILE A 82 21.41 5.83 -14.07
CA ILE A 82 20.09 6.47 -14.10
C ILE A 82 19.03 5.51 -13.57
N SER A 83 19.07 4.24 -13.97
CA SER A 83 18.13 3.23 -13.48
C SER A 83 18.22 3.07 -11.95
N GLU A 84 19.44 3.03 -11.41
CA GLU A 84 19.67 2.98 -9.96
C GLU A 84 19.10 4.20 -9.24
N ALA A 85 19.33 5.40 -9.76
CA ALA A 85 18.78 6.64 -9.19
C ALA A 85 17.23 6.66 -9.20
N ILE A 86 16.61 6.17 -10.27
CA ILE A 86 15.15 6.06 -10.38
C ILE A 86 14.62 5.07 -9.35
N ASN A 87 15.22 3.88 -9.26
CA ASN A 87 14.82 2.85 -8.31
C ASN A 87 14.98 3.33 -6.86
N PHE A 88 16.08 4.02 -6.55
CA PHE A 88 16.31 4.61 -5.24
C PHE A 88 15.23 5.64 -4.89
N LYS A 89 14.92 6.54 -5.82
CA LYS A 89 13.87 7.56 -5.62
C LYS A 89 12.49 6.92 -5.42
N LEU A 90 12.16 5.89 -6.19
CA LEU A 90 10.89 5.17 -6.08
C LEU A 90 10.77 4.45 -4.73
N ALA A 91 11.83 3.76 -4.31
CA ALA A 91 11.90 3.10 -3.01
C ALA A 91 11.74 4.08 -1.85
N ALA A 92 12.46 5.21 -1.90
CA ALA A 92 12.35 6.26 -0.88
C ALA A 92 10.94 6.87 -0.81
N ALA A 93 10.28 7.07 -1.97
CA ALA A 93 8.91 7.57 -2.00
C ALA A 93 7.91 6.57 -1.38
N GLN A 94 8.05 5.28 -1.69
CA GLN A 94 7.24 4.21 -1.10
C GLN A 94 7.47 4.08 0.40
N GLU A 95 8.71 4.21 0.86
CA GLU A 95 9.04 4.17 2.28
C GLU A 95 8.44 5.38 3.03
N ALA A 96 8.51 6.58 2.45
CA ALA A 96 7.89 7.76 3.02
C ALA A 96 6.36 7.62 3.09
N GLU A 97 5.73 7.06 2.07
CA GLU A 97 4.30 6.77 2.06
C GLU A 97 3.91 5.73 3.12
N LYS A 98 4.67 4.63 3.21
CA LYS A 98 4.49 3.62 4.26
C LYS A 98 4.60 4.23 5.66
N MET A 99 5.59 5.09 5.88
CA MET A 99 5.80 5.75 7.16
C MET A 99 4.62 6.67 7.53
N LYS A 100 4.04 7.40 6.56
CA LYS A 100 2.83 8.20 6.79
C LYS A 100 1.66 7.33 7.25
N PHE A 101 1.45 6.18 6.62
CA PHE A 101 0.43 5.23 7.04
C PHE A 101 0.71 4.64 8.42
N THR A 102 1.98 4.35 8.73
CA THR A 102 2.37 3.90 10.08
C THR A 102 2.06 4.96 11.13
N ILE A 103 2.44 6.23 10.91
CA ILE A 103 2.14 7.33 11.84
C ILE A 103 0.63 7.49 12.02
N GLN A 104 -0.14 7.40 10.94
CA GLN A 104 -1.60 7.49 11.01
C GLN A 104 -2.20 6.33 11.82
N LYS A 105 -1.71 5.11 11.61
CA LYS A 105 -2.12 3.93 12.38
C LYS A 105 -1.82 4.09 13.87
N GLU A 106 -0.60 4.51 14.21
CA GLU A 106 -0.20 4.72 15.62
C GLU A 106 -1.05 5.81 16.29
N LYS A 107 -1.41 6.87 15.57
CA LYS A 107 -2.32 7.90 16.06
C LYS A 107 -3.71 7.33 16.37
N LEU A 108 -4.26 6.52 15.46
CA LEU A 108 -5.56 5.88 15.66
C LEU A 108 -5.52 4.89 16.84
N GLU A 109 -4.44 4.13 17.01
CA GLU A 109 -4.26 3.24 18.18
C GLU A 109 -4.15 4.03 19.48
N ALA A 110 -3.42 5.15 19.50
CA ALA A 110 -3.35 6.01 20.67
C ALA A 110 -4.72 6.59 21.05
N ASP A 111 -5.51 7.01 20.05
CA ASP A 111 -6.87 7.49 20.26
C ASP A 111 -7.79 6.38 20.77
N ARG A 112 -7.71 5.16 20.21
CA ARG A 112 -8.45 3.98 20.67
C ARG A 112 -8.16 3.68 22.14
N LYS A 113 -6.89 3.62 22.54
CA LYS A 113 -6.47 3.39 23.93
C LYS A 113 -6.98 4.47 24.87
N ARG A 114 -7.00 5.74 24.45
CA ARG A 114 -7.54 6.84 25.25
C ARG A 114 -9.03 6.69 25.49
N ILE A 115 -9.79 6.33 24.45
CA ILE A 115 -11.23 6.09 24.54
C ILE A 115 -11.51 4.89 25.45
N GLU A 116 -10.75 3.81 25.31
CA GLU A 116 -10.84 2.62 26.16
C GLU A 116 -10.58 2.95 27.64
N ALA A 117 -9.48 3.65 27.94
CA ALA A 117 -9.17 4.09 29.29
C ALA A 117 -10.25 4.99 29.89
N LYS A 118 -10.81 5.91 29.08
CA LYS A 118 -11.93 6.75 29.52
C LYS A 118 -13.18 5.92 29.82
N GLY A 119 -13.52 4.95 28.96
CA GLY A 119 -14.64 4.05 29.18
C GLY A 119 -14.49 3.21 30.45
N ILE A 120 -13.29 2.72 30.75
CA ILE A 120 -12.99 2.01 32.01
C ILE A 120 -13.13 2.93 33.21
N ALA A 121 -12.59 4.16 33.14
CA ALA A 121 -12.68 5.14 34.22
C ALA A 121 -14.15 5.54 34.50
N ASP A 122 -14.92 5.79 33.45
CA ASP A 122 -16.34 6.12 33.56
C ASP A 122 -17.14 4.93 34.14
N PHE A 123 -16.84 3.71 33.69
CA PHE A 123 -17.43 2.48 34.23
C PHE A 123 -17.12 2.32 35.73
N GLN A 124 -15.86 2.46 36.15
CA GLN A 124 -15.46 2.39 37.55
C GLN A 124 -16.16 3.46 38.39
N LYS A 125 -16.29 4.69 37.87
CA LYS A 125 -17.00 5.79 38.54
C LYS A 125 -18.48 5.46 38.75
N ILE A 126 -19.17 4.93 37.73
CA ILE A 126 -20.58 4.52 37.83
C ILE A 126 -20.75 3.40 38.86
N ILE A 127 -19.91 2.37 38.78
CA ILE A 127 -19.98 1.23 39.72
C ILE A 127 -19.69 1.67 41.15
N SER A 128 -18.62 2.43 41.40
CA SER A 128 -18.30 2.92 42.75
C SER A 128 -19.39 3.81 43.35
N ALA A 129 -20.10 4.60 42.54
CA ALA A 129 -21.26 5.38 42.99
C ALA A 129 -22.48 4.51 43.33
N GLY A 130 -22.65 3.37 42.66
CA GLY A 130 -23.72 2.40 42.93
C GLY A 130 -23.42 1.41 44.06
N ILE A 131 -22.14 1.24 44.42
CA ILE A 131 -21.71 0.38 45.52
C ILE A 131 -21.81 1.16 46.84
N THR A 132 -22.99 1.12 47.46
CA THR A 132 -23.18 1.60 48.84
C THR A 132 -22.69 0.53 49.82
N SER A 133 -22.17 0.91 50.99
CA SER A 133 -21.74 -0.05 52.03
C SER A 133 -22.84 -1.04 52.43
N SER A 134 -24.11 -0.61 52.40
CA SER A 134 -25.28 -1.46 52.62
C SER A 134 -25.49 -2.50 51.51
N TYR A 135 -25.18 -2.17 50.25
CA TYR A 135 -25.30 -3.10 49.13
C TYR A 135 -24.22 -4.19 49.17
N LEU A 136 -22.97 -3.84 49.50
CA LEU A 136 -21.89 -4.83 49.70
C LEU A 136 -22.20 -5.78 50.87
N LYS A 137 -22.71 -5.25 51.99
CA LYS A 137 -23.14 -6.08 53.13
C LYS A 137 -24.28 -7.03 52.73
N TRP A 138 -25.30 -6.52 52.04
CA TRP A 138 -26.41 -7.33 51.57
C TRP A 138 -25.95 -8.41 50.58
N LYS A 139 -25.08 -8.08 49.61
CA LYS A 139 -24.50 -9.05 48.66
C LYS A 139 -23.60 -10.08 49.36
N GLY A 140 -22.87 -9.67 50.39
CA GLY A 140 -22.09 -10.57 51.24
C GLY A 140 -22.97 -11.56 52.00
N ILE A 141 -24.10 -11.11 52.54
CA ILE A 141 -25.10 -11.97 53.20
C ILE A 141 -25.70 -12.95 52.18
N GLU A 142 -26.15 -12.48 51.01
CA GLU A 142 -26.70 -13.34 49.94
C GLU A 142 -25.69 -14.41 49.47
N THR A 143 -24.42 -14.03 49.35
CA THR A 143 -23.35 -14.96 48.95
C THR A 143 -23.09 -15.98 50.06
N THR A 144 -23.15 -15.56 51.33
CA THR A 144 -23.01 -16.45 52.49
C THR A 144 -24.20 -17.41 52.61
N GLU A 145 -25.43 -16.95 52.33
CA GLU A 145 -26.65 -17.76 52.31
C GLU A 145 -26.58 -18.82 51.19
N LYS A 146 -26.23 -18.44 49.96
CA LYS A 146 -26.01 -19.37 48.85
C LYS A 146 -24.88 -20.37 49.12
N LEU A 147 -23.84 -19.94 49.83
CA LEU A 147 -22.75 -20.83 50.27
C LEU A 147 -23.20 -21.78 51.40
N ALA A 148 -24.10 -21.35 52.28
CA ALA A 148 -24.68 -22.18 53.33
C ALA A 148 -25.67 -23.22 52.78
N GLU A 149 -26.37 -22.91 51.69
CA GLU A 149 -27.26 -23.82 50.97
C GLU A 149 -26.52 -24.82 50.07
N SER A 150 -25.24 -24.57 49.77
CA SER A 150 -24.42 -25.47 48.95
C SER A 150 -24.10 -26.76 49.73
N PRO A 151 -24.27 -27.96 49.13
CA PRO A 151 -24.20 -29.26 49.82
C PRO A 151 -22.82 -29.70 50.36
N ASN A 152 -21.79 -28.84 50.28
CA ASN A 152 -20.44 -29.12 50.76
C ASN A 152 -20.13 -28.33 52.04
N SER A 153 -19.75 -29.01 53.14
CA SER A 153 -19.40 -28.35 54.40
C SER A 153 -18.18 -27.45 54.24
N LYS A 154 -18.31 -26.15 54.49
CA LYS A 154 -17.18 -25.22 54.55
C LYS A 154 -17.21 -24.45 55.87
N ILE A 155 -16.07 -24.37 56.54
CA ILE A 155 -15.88 -23.59 57.77
C ILE A 155 -15.63 -22.13 57.34
N ILE A 156 -16.53 -21.23 57.74
CA ILE A 156 -16.46 -19.80 57.41
C ILE A 156 -15.96 -19.05 58.65
N VAL A 157 -14.75 -18.48 58.60
CA VAL A 157 -14.18 -17.67 59.69
C VAL A 157 -14.35 -16.19 59.32
N ILE A 158 -15.24 -15.49 60.03
CA ILE A 158 -15.46 -14.04 59.86
C ILE A 158 -14.74 -13.33 60.99
N GLY A 159 -13.62 -12.66 60.66
CA GLY A 159 -12.87 -11.83 61.61
C GLY A 159 -13.64 -10.56 61.99
N ASN A 160 -13.71 -10.26 63.28
CA ASN A 160 -14.45 -9.12 63.85
C ASN A 160 -13.77 -7.75 63.66
N SER A 161 -13.04 -7.54 62.56
CA SER A 161 -12.51 -6.22 62.20
C SER A 161 -13.04 -5.83 60.82
N SER A 162 -13.60 -4.62 60.76
CA SER A 162 -14.55 -4.14 59.76
C SER A 162 -14.00 -3.96 58.33
N GLN A 163 -12.86 -4.57 57.98
CA GLN A 163 -12.09 -4.19 56.80
C GLN A 163 -11.43 -5.33 56.00
N ASP A 164 -11.47 -6.59 56.46
CA ASP A 164 -10.82 -7.68 55.72
C ASP A 164 -11.84 -8.65 55.08
N LEU A 165 -11.63 -8.90 53.79
CA LEU A 165 -12.40 -9.84 52.99
C LEU A 165 -12.26 -11.28 53.53
N PRO A 166 -13.31 -12.11 53.45
CA PRO A 166 -13.27 -13.48 53.98
C PRO A 166 -12.21 -14.33 53.26
N ILE A 167 -11.38 -15.02 54.04
CA ILE A 167 -10.36 -15.95 53.55
C ILE A 167 -10.97 -17.33 53.38
N ILE A 168 -10.94 -17.86 52.15
CA ILE A 168 -11.38 -19.22 51.83
C ILE A 168 -10.16 -20.15 51.98
N LEU A 169 -10.18 -21.01 52.98
CA LEU A 169 -9.23 -22.13 53.10
C LEU A 169 -9.87 -23.38 52.47
N SER A 170 -9.28 -23.84 51.37
CA SER A 170 -9.59 -25.17 50.83
C SER A 170 -8.87 -26.21 51.67
N ALA A 171 -9.63 -27.08 52.34
CA ALA A 171 -9.07 -28.27 52.95
C ALA A 171 -8.90 -29.33 51.86
N ASP A 172 -7.69 -29.46 51.33
CA ASP A 172 -7.33 -30.59 50.49
C ASP A 172 -7.27 -31.87 51.33
N LYS A 173 -8.00 -32.89 50.88
CA LYS A 173 -7.79 -34.29 51.21
C LYS A 173 -8.05 -35.13 49.98
#